data_AF-A0A537VL24-F1
#
_entry.id   AF-A0A537VL24-F1
#
_cell.length_a   1.000
_cell.length_b   1.000
_cell.length_c   1.000
_cell.angle_alpha   90.00
_cell.angle_beta   90.00
_cell.angle_gamma   90.00
#
_symmetry.space_group_name_H-M   'P 1'
#
loop_
_entity.id
_entity.type
_entity.pdbx_description
1 polymer ?
#
loop_
_entity_poly.entity_id
_entity_poly.type
_entity_poly.pdbx_seq_one_letter_code
_entity_poly.pdbx_strand_id
1 'polypeptide(L)'
;MITAAPISLSIAVVAIIVIVWAIIHWFYRWLLSSKNIQIEMLRARLADYRNVLEGASPSEAVYKITQLKAQLEAIKGVPRDENAVYQKGKRIGEVAGVRIDASSKSLVFDRLTLGANLDQTSNIEFRNLVLAFAGIGAFSQTRQGRTLLNAQFSILGNQTN
;
A
#
# COMPACT_ATOMS: atom_id res chain seq x y z
N MET A 1 -35.48 1.82 60.56
CA MET A 1 -36.34 1.20 59.54
C MET A 1 -35.41 0.67 58.45
N ILE A 2 -35.19 -0.64 58.39
CA ILE A 2 -34.43 -1.24 57.30
C ILE A 2 -35.42 -1.33 56.14
N THR A 3 -35.49 -0.26 55.35
CA THR A 3 -36.40 -0.13 54.22
C THR A 3 -36.02 -1.22 53.24
N ALA A 4 -36.86 -2.27 53.18
CA ALA A 4 -36.68 -3.41 52.30
C ALA A 4 -36.43 -2.90 50.88
N ALA A 5 -35.21 -3.09 50.38
CA ALA A 5 -34.88 -2.80 48.99
C ALA A 5 -35.90 -3.56 48.13
N PRO A 6 -36.59 -2.86 47.22
CA PRO A 6 -37.80 -3.38 46.63
C PRO A 6 -37.41 -4.56 45.76
N ILE A 7 -38.07 -5.70 45.98
CA ILE A 7 -37.87 -6.96 45.26
C ILE A 7 -37.82 -6.73 43.73
N SER A 8 -38.50 -5.69 43.24
CA SER A 8 -38.46 -5.22 41.85
C SER A 8 -37.08 -4.80 41.34
N LEU A 9 -36.22 -4.20 42.17
CA LEU A 9 -34.88 -3.78 41.75
C LEU A 9 -33.95 -4.99 41.58
N SER A 10 -34.05 -5.98 42.47
CA SER A 10 -33.33 -7.25 42.33
C SER A 10 -33.77 -8.02 41.10
N ILE A 11 -35.07 -8.06 40.81
CA ILE A 11 -35.62 -8.68 39.59
C ILE A 11 -35.08 -7.99 38.34
N ALA A 12 -35.05 -6.64 38.33
CA ALA A 12 -34.55 -5.87 37.19
C ALA A 12 -33.07 -6.16 36.90
N VAL A 13 -32.23 -6.25 37.94
CA VAL A 13 -30.81 -6.59 37.79
C VAL A 13 -30.62 -7.99 37.22
N VAL A 14 -31.36 -8.97 37.72
CA VAL A 14 -31.31 -10.35 37.21
C VAL A 14 -31.76 -10.41 35.74
N ALA A 15 -32.82 -9.68 35.38
CA ALA A 15 -33.29 -9.61 33.99
C ALA A 15 -32.22 -9.05 33.04
N ILE A 16 -31.52 -7.98 33.45
CA ILE A 16 -30.42 -7.40 32.66
C ILE A 16 -29.29 -8.41 32.46
N ILE A 17 -28.91 -9.14 33.51
CA ILE A 17 -27.87 -10.17 33.43
C ILE A 17 -28.26 -11.26 32.44
N VAL A 18 -29.51 -11.73 32.47
CA VAL A 18 -30.03 -12.74 31.53
C VAL A 18 -30.01 -12.23 30.09
N ILE A 19 -30.38 -10.96 29.87
CA ILE A 19 -30.37 -10.34 28.53
C ILE A 19 -28.94 -10.23 28.00
N VAL A 20 -28.01 -9.73 28.80
CA VAL A 20 -26.59 -9.61 28.43
C VAL A 20 -26.01 -10.99 28.12
N TRP A 21 -26.30 -11.99 28.97
CA TRP A 21 -25.88 -13.37 28.73
C TRP A 21 -26.45 -13.94 27.43
N ALA A 22 -27.73 -13.70 27.13
CA ALA A 22 -28.36 -14.16 25.89
C ALA A 22 -27.75 -13.51 24.63
N ILE A 23 -27.46 -12.20 24.67
CA ILE A 23 -26.81 -11.48 23.58
C ILE A 23 -25.41 -12.04 23.33
N ILE A 24 -24.60 -12.19 24.39
CA ILE A 24 -23.26 -12.74 24.30
C ILE A 24 -23.33 -14.16 23.74
N HIS A 25 -24.20 -15.01 24.31
CA HIS A 25 -24.32 -16.41 23.89
C HIS A 25 -24.79 -16.55 22.43
N TRP A 26 -25.66 -15.66 21.95
CA TRP A 26 -26.02 -15.59 20.54
C TRP A 26 -24.82 -15.17 19.69
N PHE A 27 -24.12 -14.10 20.07
CA PHE A 27 -22.96 -13.62 19.32
C PHE A 27 -21.86 -14.69 19.20
N TYR A 28 -21.59 -15.43 20.28
CA TYR A 28 -20.68 -16.58 20.27
C TYR A 28 -21.15 -17.69 19.34
N ARG A 29 -22.44 -18.07 19.37
CA ARG A 29 -22.98 -19.09 18.44
C ARG A 29 -22.87 -18.66 16.97
N TRP A 30 -23.07 -17.38 16.67
CA TRP A 30 -22.95 -16.84 15.32
C TRP A 30 -21.50 -16.77 14.84
N LEU A 31 -20.57 -16.37 15.73
CA LEU A 31 -19.14 -16.33 15.46
C LEU A 31 -18.52 -17.74 15.31
N LEU A 32 -19.00 -18.73 16.07
CA LEU A 32 -18.55 -20.12 15.94
C LEU A 32 -19.08 -20.78 14.66
N SER A 33 -20.32 -20.46 14.25
CA SER A 33 -20.87 -20.91 12.96
C SER A 33 -20.07 -20.38 11.78
N SER A 34 -19.65 -19.11 11.81
CA SER A 34 -18.83 -18.52 10.74
C SER A 34 -17.40 -19.07 10.69
N LYS A 35 -16.85 -19.50 11.84
CA LYS A 35 -15.52 -20.13 11.91
C LYS A 35 -15.52 -21.59 11.44
N ASN A 36 -16.60 -22.35 11.67
CA ASN A 36 -16.70 -23.72 11.15
C ASN A 36 -16.86 -23.75 9.63
N ILE A 37 -17.65 -22.83 9.05
CA ILE A 37 -17.78 -22.71 7.59
C ILE A 37 -16.45 -22.28 6.94
N GLN A 38 -15.66 -21.43 7.60
CA GLN A 38 -14.33 -21.06 7.11
C GLN A 38 -13.33 -22.22 7.21
N ILE A 39 -13.36 -23.01 8.28
CA ILE A 39 -12.49 -24.19 8.43
C ILE A 39 -12.87 -25.28 7.42
N GLU A 40 -14.15 -25.46 7.14
CA GLU A 40 -14.65 -26.43 6.16
C GLU A 40 -14.34 -25.98 4.72
N MET A 41 -14.47 -24.69 4.41
CA MET A 41 -13.98 -24.12 3.14
C MET A 41 -12.46 -24.20 2.99
N LEU A 42 -11.70 -24.00 4.07
CA LEU A 42 -10.24 -24.14 4.06
C LEU A 42 -9.81 -25.59 3.87
N ARG A 43 -10.52 -26.56 4.48
CA ARG A 43 -10.28 -27.99 4.27
C ARG A 43 -10.70 -28.46 2.88
N ALA A 44 -11.82 -27.98 2.36
CA ALA A 44 -12.25 -28.24 0.98
C ALA A 44 -11.25 -27.67 -0.02
N ARG A 45 -10.75 -26.45 0.20
CA ARG A 45 -9.68 -25.86 -0.62
C ARG A 45 -8.36 -26.61 -0.48
N LEU A 46 -7.98 -27.09 0.70
CA LEU A 46 -6.77 -27.92 0.88
C LEU A 46 -6.90 -29.29 0.20
N ALA A 47 -8.10 -29.87 0.19
CA ALA A 47 -8.38 -31.11 -0.53
C ALA A 47 -8.38 -30.89 -2.05
N ASP A 48 -8.97 -29.80 -2.54
CA ASP A 48 -8.89 -29.39 -3.94
C ASP A 48 -7.45 -29.06 -4.36
N TYR A 49 -6.69 -28.35 -3.51
CA TYR A 49 -5.26 -28.11 -3.75
C TYR A 49 -4.50 -29.43 -3.75
N ARG A 50 -4.80 -30.38 -2.88
CA ARG A 50 -4.15 -31.71 -2.89
C ARG A 50 -4.49 -32.52 -4.15
N ASN A 51 -5.73 -32.46 -4.63
CA ASN A 51 -6.17 -33.12 -5.86
C ASN A 51 -5.59 -32.45 -7.12
N VAL A 52 -5.42 -31.12 -7.10
CA VAL A 52 -4.73 -30.35 -8.15
C VAL A 52 -3.21 -30.54 -8.09
N LEU A 53 -2.64 -30.73 -6.89
CA LEU A 53 -1.21 -30.99 -6.65
C LEU A 53 -0.79 -32.44 -6.95
N GLU A 54 -1.73 -33.40 -7.00
CA GLU A 54 -1.47 -34.70 -7.62
C GLU A 54 -1.26 -34.59 -9.15
N GLY A 55 -1.59 -33.44 -9.76
CA GLY A 55 -1.38 -33.14 -11.18
C GLY A 55 -0.34 -32.07 -11.52
N ALA A 56 0.04 -31.16 -10.61
CA ALA A 56 1.03 -30.11 -10.87
C ALA A 56 2.03 -29.97 -9.71
N SER A 57 3.30 -30.27 -9.97
CA SER A 57 4.32 -30.43 -8.94
C SER A 57 4.63 -29.13 -8.14
N PRO A 58 4.88 -29.20 -6.82
CA PRO A 58 5.30 -28.07 -5.97
C PRO A 58 6.52 -27.29 -6.50
N SER A 59 7.34 -27.93 -7.33
CA SER A 59 8.48 -27.33 -8.02
C SER A 59 8.06 -26.22 -8.99
N GLU A 60 6.89 -26.29 -9.63
CA GLU A 60 6.48 -25.28 -10.63
C GLU A 60 6.07 -23.95 -9.99
N ALA A 61 5.43 -23.99 -8.83
CA ALA A 61 5.08 -22.78 -8.08
C ALA A 61 6.35 -22.09 -7.53
N VAL A 62 7.28 -22.88 -6.99
CA VAL A 62 8.59 -22.37 -6.54
C VAL A 62 9.40 -21.83 -7.71
N TYR A 63 9.33 -22.48 -8.87
CA TYR A 63 10.00 -22.03 -10.09
C TYR A 63 9.43 -20.70 -10.58
N LYS A 64 8.10 -20.55 -10.63
CA LYS A 64 7.46 -19.27 -10.99
C LYS A 64 7.80 -18.17 -9.99
N ILE A 65 7.76 -18.44 -8.69
CA ILE A 65 8.14 -17.47 -7.66
C ILE A 65 9.60 -17.06 -7.81
N THR A 66 10.49 -18.01 -8.08
CA THR A 66 11.91 -17.75 -8.30
C THR A 66 12.13 -16.93 -9.56
N GLN A 67 11.41 -17.22 -10.65
CA GLN A 67 11.46 -16.43 -11.88
C GLN A 67 10.95 -15.00 -11.67
N LEU A 68 9.82 -14.83 -10.98
CA LEU A 68 9.27 -13.51 -10.66
C LEU A 68 10.21 -12.71 -9.77
N LYS A 69 10.85 -13.35 -8.77
CA LYS A 69 11.90 -12.72 -7.96
C LYS A 69 13.12 -12.34 -8.81
N ALA A 70 13.58 -13.21 -9.70
CA ALA A 70 14.71 -12.94 -10.58
C ALA A 70 14.41 -11.81 -11.57
N GLN A 71 13.19 -11.74 -12.11
CA GLN A 71 12.73 -10.62 -12.94
C GLN A 71 12.68 -9.32 -12.14
N LEU A 72 12.21 -9.36 -10.88
CA LEU A 72 12.18 -8.19 -10.01
C LEU A 72 13.61 -7.68 -9.71
N GLU A 73 14.53 -8.58 -9.37
CA GLU A 73 15.95 -8.25 -9.16
C GLU A 73 16.62 -7.73 -10.45
N ALA A 74 16.31 -8.32 -11.60
CA ALA A 74 16.80 -7.83 -12.89
C ALA A 74 16.28 -6.42 -13.22
N ILE A 75 15.05 -6.08 -12.83
CA ILE A 75 14.49 -4.72 -12.97
C ILE A 75 15.12 -3.77 -11.94
N LYS A 76 15.38 -4.23 -10.71
CA LYS A 76 16.07 -3.46 -9.67
C LYS A 76 17.53 -3.15 -10.03
N GLY A 77 18.18 -4.03 -10.79
CA GLY A 77 19.57 -3.88 -11.25
C GLY A 77 19.76 -2.99 -12.49
N VAL A 78 18.69 -2.50 -13.12
CA VAL A 78 18.83 -1.55 -14.24
C VAL A 78 19.35 -0.23 -13.69
N PRO A 79 20.54 0.26 -14.13
CA PRO A 79 21.03 1.57 -13.74
C PRO A 79 20.00 2.61 -14.20
N ARG A 80 19.24 3.15 -13.25
CA ARG A 80 18.33 4.25 -13.56
C ARG A 80 19.19 5.43 -13.97
N ASP A 81 18.95 5.93 -15.18
CA ASP A 81 19.58 7.14 -15.72
C ASP A 81 19.59 8.26 -14.67
N GLU A 82 20.78 8.77 -14.35
CA GLU A 82 21.02 9.75 -13.29
C GLU A 82 20.29 11.07 -13.49
N ASN A 83 19.83 11.31 -14.72
CA ASN A 83 19.09 12.49 -15.14
C ASN A 83 17.64 12.15 -15.51
N ALA A 84 17.16 10.92 -15.29
CA ALA A 84 15.79 10.54 -15.55
C ALA A 84 14.93 10.59 -14.29
N VAL A 85 13.69 11.03 -14.46
CA VAL A 85 12.65 11.00 -13.43
C VAL A 85 11.64 9.93 -13.79
N TYR A 86 11.26 9.15 -12.78
CA TYR A 86 10.30 8.07 -12.89
C TYR A 86 9.09 8.36 -12.01
N GLN A 87 7.95 7.79 -12.35
CA GLN A 87 6.76 7.80 -11.53
C GLN A 87 6.10 6.43 -11.67
N LYS A 88 5.88 5.75 -10.54
CA LYS A 88 5.37 4.36 -10.52
C LYS A 88 6.25 3.43 -11.39
N GLY A 89 7.57 3.62 -11.33
CA GLY A 89 8.54 2.88 -12.14
C GLY A 89 8.59 3.23 -13.65
N LYS A 90 7.72 4.10 -14.17
CA LYS A 90 7.74 4.54 -15.58
C LYS A 90 8.52 5.84 -15.73
N ARG A 91 9.43 5.93 -16.71
CA ARG A 91 10.14 7.18 -17.03
C ARG A 91 9.13 8.23 -17.51
N ILE A 92 9.10 9.37 -16.84
CA ILE A 92 8.21 10.51 -17.16
C ILE A 92 8.95 11.71 -17.75
N GLY A 93 10.25 11.79 -17.52
CA GLY A 93 11.04 12.92 -18.01
C GLY A 93 12.53 12.84 -17.72
N GLU A 94 13.20 13.91 -18.11
CA GLU A 94 14.63 14.16 -17.92
C GLU A 94 14.83 15.48 -17.16
N VAL A 95 15.86 15.54 -16.32
CA VAL A 95 16.20 16.70 -15.49
C VAL A 95 17.60 17.21 -15.75
N ALA A 96 17.78 18.52 -15.55
CA ALA A 96 19.07 19.19 -15.54
C ALA A 96 19.11 20.27 -14.46
N GLY A 97 20.32 20.60 -13.98
CA GLY A 97 20.52 21.59 -12.92
C GLY A 97 19.86 21.19 -11.61
N VAL A 98 20.19 19.99 -11.11
CA VAL A 98 19.66 19.46 -9.85
C VAL A 98 20.32 20.21 -8.69
N ARG A 99 19.53 20.87 -7.86
CA ARG A 99 19.99 21.54 -6.64
C ARG A 99 19.29 20.91 -5.43
N ILE A 100 20.09 20.33 -4.54
CA ILE A 100 19.60 19.65 -3.34
C ILE A 100 19.93 20.53 -2.15
N ASP A 101 18.90 20.89 -1.39
CA ASP A 101 19.05 21.54 -0.10
C ASP A 101 18.72 20.53 1.01
N ALA A 102 19.77 20.04 1.66
CA ALA A 102 19.65 19.07 2.75
C ALA A 102 19.02 19.68 4.02
N SER A 103 19.14 20.99 4.22
CA SER A 103 18.60 21.68 5.41
C SER A 103 17.08 21.75 5.34
N SER A 104 16.54 22.15 4.18
CA SER A 104 15.10 22.24 3.94
C SER A 104 14.46 20.95 3.44
N LYS A 105 15.26 19.88 3.25
CA LYS A 105 14.85 18.63 2.58
C LYS A 105 14.15 18.90 1.25
N SER A 106 14.65 19.86 0.49
CA SER A 106 14.08 20.26 -0.80
C SER A 106 15.03 19.94 -1.94
N LEU A 107 14.45 19.66 -3.09
CA LEU A 107 15.14 19.42 -4.33
C LEU A 107 14.52 20.29 -5.41
N VAL A 108 15.35 21.02 -6.14
CA VAL A 108 14.94 21.85 -7.28
C VAL A 108 15.56 21.31 -8.55
N PHE A 109 14.74 21.18 -9.59
CA PHE A 109 15.21 20.99 -10.95
C PHE A 109 15.13 22.31 -11.69
N ASP A 110 16.28 22.86 -12.09
CA ASP A 110 16.33 24.07 -12.92
C ASP A 110 15.62 23.86 -14.26
N ARG A 111 15.67 22.63 -14.77
CA ARG A 111 14.94 22.20 -15.95
C ARG A 111 14.46 20.76 -15.78
N LEU A 112 13.14 20.58 -15.79
CA LEU A 112 12.46 19.29 -15.91
C LEU A 112 11.76 19.24 -17.28
N THR A 113 12.15 18.27 -18.10
CA THR A 113 11.57 18.01 -19.43
C THR A 113 10.67 16.79 -19.34
N LEU A 114 9.36 17.01 -19.45
CA LEU A 114 8.36 15.97 -19.34
C LEU A 114 7.92 15.51 -20.72
N GLY A 115 7.94 14.20 -20.96
CA GLY A 115 7.35 13.57 -22.15
C GLY A 115 5.89 13.14 -21.94
N ALA A 116 5.39 13.22 -20.72
CA ALA A 116 4.02 12.92 -20.32
C ALA A 116 3.58 13.87 -19.20
N ASN A 117 2.28 13.98 -18.94
CA ASN A 117 1.79 14.81 -17.84
C ASN A 117 2.37 14.34 -16.50
N LEU A 118 2.91 15.30 -15.74
CA LEU A 118 3.33 15.08 -14.36
C LEU A 118 2.08 15.03 -13.48
N ASP A 119 1.81 13.87 -12.88
CA ASP A 119 0.83 13.79 -11.79
C ASP A 119 1.44 14.41 -10.53
N GLN A 120 0.92 15.57 -10.13
CA GLN A 120 1.38 16.34 -8.98
C GLN A 120 0.94 15.73 -7.64
N THR A 121 0.04 14.75 -7.65
CA THR A 121 -0.45 14.06 -6.44
C THR A 121 0.36 12.80 -6.13
N SER A 122 0.98 12.21 -7.16
CA SER A 122 1.80 11.02 -7.02
C SER A 122 3.26 11.39 -6.77
N ASN A 123 3.93 10.62 -5.92
CA ASN A 123 5.37 10.75 -5.71
C ASN A 123 6.13 10.46 -7.00
N ILE A 124 7.24 11.16 -7.19
CA ILE A 124 8.21 10.88 -8.25
C ILE A 124 9.47 10.26 -7.65
N GLU A 125 10.19 9.57 -8.50
CA GLU A 125 11.37 8.79 -8.17
C GLU A 125 12.53 9.36 -8.99
N PHE A 126 13.57 9.82 -8.31
CA PHE A 126 14.76 10.36 -8.95
C PHE A 126 15.99 9.78 -8.26
N ARG A 127 16.82 9.06 -9.03
CA ARG A 127 17.93 8.26 -8.49
C ARG A 127 17.41 7.30 -7.40
N ASN A 128 17.91 7.43 -6.18
CA ASN A 128 17.50 6.67 -5.00
C ASN A 128 16.47 7.42 -4.11
N LEU A 129 16.01 8.60 -4.52
CA LEU A 129 15.12 9.45 -3.73
C LEU A 129 13.66 9.28 -4.16
N VAL A 130 12.77 9.36 -3.17
CA VAL A 130 11.32 9.56 -3.36
C VAL A 130 11.01 11.01 -3.05
N LEU A 131 10.37 11.69 -4.00
CA LEU A 131 10.09 13.12 -3.92
C LEU A 131 8.57 13.38 -4.05
N ALA A 132 8.07 14.31 -3.23
CA ALA A 132 6.73 14.86 -3.37
C ALA A 132 6.78 16.19 -4.12
N PHE A 133 5.81 16.44 -4.98
CA PHE A 133 5.69 17.70 -5.69
C PHE A 133 5.43 18.85 -4.70
N ALA A 134 6.23 19.91 -4.77
CA ALA A 134 6.11 21.08 -3.89
C ALA A 134 5.70 22.35 -4.67
N GLY A 135 6.08 22.47 -5.94
CA GLY A 135 5.65 23.58 -6.78
C GLY A 135 6.33 23.65 -8.14
N ILE A 136 5.81 24.52 -9.01
CA ILE A 136 6.40 24.87 -10.31
C ILE A 136 6.85 26.33 -10.23
N GLY A 137 8.06 26.61 -10.70
CA GLY A 137 8.58 27.98 -10.83
C GLY A 137 7.90 28.73 -11.98
N ALA A 138 8.19 30.02 -12.12
CA ALA A 138 7.52 30.90 -13.10
C ALA A 138 7.75 30.52 -14.59
N PHE A 139 8.68 29.61 -14.87
CA PHE A 139 9.01 29.18 -16.23
C PHE A 139 8.33 27.85 -16.60
N SER A 140 7.46 27.89 -17.62
CA SER A 140 6.89 26.72 -18.28
C SER A 140 6.81 26.97 -19.78
N GLN A 141 7.35 26.07 -20.59
CA GLN A 141 7.29 26.14 -22.06
C GLN A 141 6.99 24.76 -22.63
N THR A 142 5.95 24.66 -23.46
CA THR A 142 5.64 23.43 -24.19
C THR A 142 6.20 23.51 -25.60
N ARG A 143 7.05 22.57 -26.00
CA ARG A 143 7.62 22.49 -27.35
C ARG A 143 7.58 21.05 -27.85
N GLN A 144 6.97 20.84 -29.02
CA GLN A 144 6.90 19.52 -29.69
C GLN A 144 6.40 18.39 -28.76
N GLY A 145 5.33 18.64 -28.00
CA GLY A 145 4.74 17.66 -27.08
C GLY A 145 5.54 17.38 -25.80
N ARG A 146 6.63 18.14 -25.56
CA ARG A 146 7.40 18.11 -24.31
C ARG A 146 7.18 19.38 -23.51
N THR A 147 7.01 19.25 -22.20
CA THR A 147 6.86 20.40 -21.30
C THR A 147 8.16 20.60 -20.54
N LEU A 148 8.76 21.79 -20.70
CA LEU A 148 9.94 22.25 -19.99
C LEU A 148 9.48 23.14 -18.85
N LEU A 149 9.84 22.82 -17.62
CA LEU A 149 9.46 23.63 -16.47
C LEU A 149 10.55 23.62 -15.39
N ASN A 150 10.55 24.66 -14.57
CA ASN A 150 11.26 24.65 -13.30
C ASN A 150 10.34 24.03 -12.24
N ALA A 151 10.82 23.05 -11.48
CA ALA A 151 10.01 22.44 -10.42
C ALA A 151 10.79 22.21 -9.14
N GLN A 152 10.07 22.37 -8.04
CA GLN A 152 10.52 22.13 -6.69
C GLN A 152 9.80 20.91 -6.12
N PHE A 153 10.55 20.11 -5.38
CA PHE A 153 10.08 18.91 -4.73
C PHE A 153 10.57 18.85 -3.28
N SER A 154 9.82 18.14 -2.46
CA SER A 154 10.18 17.78 -1.08
C SER A 154 10.71 16.36 -1.05
N ILE A 155 11.84 16.14 -0.37
CA ILE A 155 12.46 14.83 -0.23
C ILE A 155 11.72 14.09 0.88
N LEU A 156 11.04 13.00 0.52
CA LEU A 156 10.34 12.14 1.48
C LEU A 156 11.29 11.13 2.13
N GLY A 157 12.32 10.71 1.40
CA GLY A 157 13.32 9.76 1.86
C GLY A 157 13.97 9.01 0.71
N ASN A 158 14.69 7.96 1.05
CA ASN A 158 15.20 7.01 0.08
C ASN A 158 14.11 6.01 -0.31
N GLN A 159 14.20 5.46 -1.51
CA GLN A 159 13.40 4.29 -1.86
C GLN A 159 13.72 3.16 -0.88
N THR A 160 12.71 2.74 -0.10
CA THR A 160 12.79 1.50 0.69
C THR A 160 12.64 0.33 -0.27
N ASN A 161 13.66 -0.52 -0.29
CA ASN A 161 13.82 -1.66 -1.19
C ASN A 161 12.91 -2.83 -0.82
#